data_AF-A0A7S0APJ8-F1
#
_entry.id   AF-A0A7S0APJ8-F1
#
_cell.length_a   1.000
_cell.length_b   1.000
_cell.length_c   1.000
_cell.angle_alpha   90.00
_cell.angle_beta   90.00
_cell.angle_gamma   90.00
#
_symmetry.space_group_name_H-M   'P 1'
#
loop_
_entity.id
_entity.type
_entity.pdbx_description
1 polymer ?
#
loop_
_entity_poly.entity_id
_entity_poly.type
_entity_poly.pdbx_seq_one_letter_code
_entity_poly.pdbx_strand_id
1 'polypeptide(L)'
;PFWHWPVLSSPRSPPLQQMSNDDYLADVCEGKTGSELFRELMRLYSEAVVEDYFKMGQWQNRSMRTDYVLIEAHRREAGAPAPPPLSSIPEPKVPQQKLLTLPGLVARAALGQNGLTPPLVQLANSTAQQANGPAAELRNCAIFISRNKLDPSRAKVMLMNLSVEGRKQVMEGFKTEKIGMEATDELEKYIKENVKGGGGTAVVGKAKPPGPVSNGASFSPEELKQTALFIAKNKLDPTRAKTALMKLTADQRKVVTRSFSSAFSGVAATEELEKYIIECQESGFEEQDLTDEPPSKKAKSE
;
A
#
# COMPACT_ATOMS: atom_id res chain seq x y z
N PRO A 1 10.02 35.37 58.47
CA PRO A 1 9.36 34.04 58.51
C PRO A 1 9.28 33.44 57.09
N PHE A 2 10.40 32.86 56.64
CA PHE A 2 10.49 32.13 55.38
C PHE A 2 10.09 30.69 55.64
N TRP A 3 9.00 30.25 55.01
CA TRP A 3 8.58 28.86 55.04
C TRP A 3 9.53 28.05 54.15
N HIS A 4 10.49 27.35 54.78
CA HIS A 4 11.31 26.35 54.11
C HIS A 4 10.44 25.14 53.79
N TRP A 5 10.15 24.92 52.51
CA TRP A 5 9.60 23.65 52.05
C TRP A 5 10.70 22.58 52.11
N PRO A 6 10.50 21.45 52.82
CA PRO A 6 11.44 20.36 52.82
C PRO A 6 11.49 19.72 51.44
N VAL A 7 12.69 19.59 50.88
CA VAL A 7 12.97 18.82 49.68
C VAL A 7 12.71 17.34 50.02
N LEU A 8 11.49 16.87 49.74
CA LEU A 8 11.17 15.45 49.76
C LEU A 8 12.07 14.77 48.74
N SER A 9 13.06 14.02 49.24
CA SER A 9 13.90 13.16 48.41
C SER A 9 13.00 12.14 47.73
N SER A 10 12.75 12.33 46.44
CA SER A 10 11.94 11.40 45.65
C SER A 10 12.47 9.98 45.78
N PRO A 11 11.62 8.99 46.11
CA PRO A 11 12.04 7.59 46.15
C PRO A 11 12.63 7.23 44.80
N ARG A 12 13.84 6.66 44.83
CA ARG A 12 14.60 6.23 43.66
C ARG A 12 13.78 5.16 42.95
N SER A 13 13.15 5.53 41.83
CA SER A 13 12.33 4.61 41.04
C SER A 13 13.14 3.35 40.71
N PRO A 14 12.56 2.15 40.85
CA PRO A 14 13.21 0.92 40.44
C PRO A 14 13.64 1.04 38.97
N PRO A 15 14.76 0.41 38.57
CA PRO A 15 15.21 0.42 37.19
C PRO A 15 14.06 -0.12 36.33
N LEU A 16 13.44 0.76 35.56
CA LEU A 16 12.47 0.40 34.54
C LEU A 16 13.19 -0.60 33.64
N GLN A 17 12.84 -1.89 33.78
CA GLN A 17 13.10 -2.84 32.73
C GLN A 17 12.60 -2.17 31.46
N GLN A 18 13.53 -1.81 30.58
CA GLN A 18 13.25 -1.33 29.23
C GLN A 18 12.63 -2.51 28.47
N MET A 19 11.40 -2.86 28.82
CA MET A 19 10.51 -3.47 27.87
C MET A 19 10.29 -2.39 26.82
N SER A 20 10.71 -2.66 25.59
CA SER A 20 10.43 -1.82 24.43
C SER A 20 8.98 -1.37 24.54
N ASN A 21 8.74 -0.06 24.71
CA ASN A 21 7.39 0.50 24.78
C ASN A 21 6.53 0.10 23.56
N ASP A 22 7.20 -0.28 22.46
CA ASP A 22 6.59 -0.78 21.24
C ASP A 22 5.92 -2.16 21.40
N ASP A 23 6.43 -3.07 22.25
CA ASP A 23 5.87 -4.43 22.37
C ASP A 23 4.59 -4.47 23.24
N TYR A 24 4.49 -3.62 24.26
CA TYR A 24 3.33 -3.64 25.18
C TYR A 24 2.08 -2.97 24.58
N LEU A 25 2.27 -2.04 23.64
CA LEU A 25 1.17 -1.31 22.99
C LEU A 25 0.62 -2.03 21.76
N ALA A 26 1.40 -2.93 21.17
CA ALA A 26 0.91 -3.86 20.16
C ALA A 26 -0.23 -4.71 20.73
N ASP A 27 -0.03 -5.36 21.89
CA ASP A 27 -0.95 -6.36 22.45
C ASP A 27 -2.37 -5.85 22.72
N VAL A 28 -2.54 -4.65 23.31
CA VAL A 28 -3.88 -4.20 23.77
C VAL A 28 -4.81 -3.84 22.61
N CYS A 29 -4.24 -3.41 21.48
CA CYS A 29 -4.97 -3.03 20.27
C CYS A 29 -4.93 -4.10 19.18
N GLU A 30 -4.21 -5.20 19.38
CA GLU A 30 -4.12 -6.29 18.43
C GLU A 30 -5.43 -7.08 18.39
N GLY A 31 -5.92 -7.36 17.18
CA GLY A 31 -7.22 -8.02 16.96
C GLY A 31 -8.46 -7.12 17.09
N LYS A 32 -8.41 -6.04 17.89
CA LYS A 32 -9.55 -5.10 18.02
C LYS A 32 -9.68 -4.21 16.77
N THR A 33 -10.91 -4.04 16.28
CA THR A 33 -11.21 -3.19 15.11
C THR A 33 -12.51 -2.42 15.29
N GLY A 34 -12.63 -1.28 14.58
CA GLY A 34 -13.87 -0.52 14.48
C GLY A 34 -14.36 0.04 15.81
N SER A 35 -15.60 -0.28 16.17
CA SER A 35 -16.26 0.24 17.37
C SER A 35 -15.62 -0.21 18.68
N GLU A 36 -15.03 -1.41 18.72
CA GLU A 36 -14.33 -1.90 19.92
C GLU A 36 -13.09 -1.05 20.22
N LEU A 37 -12.32 -0.74 19.17
CA LEU A 37 -11.15 0.12 19.28
C LEU A 37 -11.54 1.55 19.68
N PHE A 38 -12.66 2.05 19.15
CA PHE A 38 -13.20 3.36 19.55
C PHE A 38 -13.63 3.38 21.03
N ARG A 39 -14.18 2.28 21.57
CA ARG A 39 -14.51 2.17 22.99
C ARG A 39 -13.28 2.20 23.88
N GLU A 40 -12.20 1.54 23.47
CA GLU A 40 -10.90 1.65 24.16
C GLU A 40 -10.36 3.08 24.13
N LEU A 41 -10.51 3.78 23.01
CA LEU A 41 -10.15 5.20 22.94
C LEU A 41 -11.01 6.06 23.88
N MET A 42 -12.33 5.86 23.91
CA MET A 42 -13.24 6.56 24.83
C MET A 42 -12.95 6.31 26.31
N ARG A 43 -12.32 5.18 26.63
CA ARG A 43 -11.87 4.83 27.99
C ARG A 43 -10.79 5.79 28.50
N LEU A 44 -9.94 6.26 27.59
CA LEU A 44 -8.84 7.18 27.86
C LEU A 44 -9.24 8.63 27.60
N TYR A 45 -10.09 8.87 26.59
CA TYR A 45 -10.47 10.19 26.12
C TYR A 45 -11.99 10.22 25.84
N SER A 46 -12.76 10.60 26.86
CA SER A 46 -14.23 10.60 26.80
C SER A 46 -14.84 11.62 25.84
N GLU A 47 -14.05 12.61 25.39
CA GLU A 47 -14.47 13.62 24.41
C GLU A 47 -14.26 13.17 22.96
N ALA A 48 -13.74 11.96 22.71
CA ALA A 48 -13.59 11.44 21.36
C ALA A 48 -14.94 11.42 20.62
N VAL A 49 -14.98 12.06 19.45
CA VAL A 49 -16.19 12.18 18.61
C VAL A 49 -16.15 11.13 17.50
N VAL A 50 -17.26 10.44 17.24
CA VAL A 50 -17.32 9.33 16.27
C VAL A 50 -16.96 9.82 14.86
N GLU A 51 -17.39 11.03 14.51
CA GLU A 51 -17.20 11.66 13.20
C GLU A 51 -15.72 11.85 12.81
N ASP A 52 -14.83 11.99 13.80
CA ASP A 52 -13.39 12.15 13.55
C ASP A 52 -12.74 10.85 13.07
N TYR A 53 -13.28 9.71 13.54
CA TYR A 53 -12.73 8.38 13.32
C TYR A 53 -13.57 7.50 12.40
N PHE A 54 -14.82 7.87 12.10
CA PHE A 54 -15.70 7.15 11.20
C PHE A 54 -15.99 7.98 9.95
N LYS A 55 -15.27 7.69 8.86
CA LYS A 55 -15.36 8.44 7.59
C LYS A 55 -15.73 7.51 6.46
N MET A 56 -16.63 7.98 5.58
CA MET A 56 -17.08 7.23 4.40
C MET A 56 -17.61 5.81 4.73
N GLY A 57 -18.30 5.65 5.86
CA GLY A 57 -18.84 4.36 6.28
C GLY A 57 -17.79 3.38 6.81
N GLN A 58 -16.57 3.85 7.08
CA GLN A 58 -15.47 3.01 7.56
C GLN A 58 -14.79 3.63 8.78
N TRP A 59 -14.36 2.76 9.70
CA TRP A 59 -13.57 3.13 10.87
C TRP A 59 -12.10 3.32 10.50
N GLN A 60 -11.52 4.43 10.94
CA GLN A 60 -10.12 4.79 10.76
C GLN A 60 -9.24 4.14 11.83
N ASN A 61 -9.16 2.79 11.80
CA ASN A 61 -8.46 1.99 12.80
C ASN A 61 -7.02 2.45 13.06
N ARG A 62 -6.29 2.83 12.00
CA ARG A 62 -4.90 3.31 12.13
C ARG A 62 -4.82 4.58 12.97
N SER A 63 -5.70 5.55 12.69
CA SER A 63 -5.74 6.82 13.42
C SER A 63 -6.09 6.59 14.89
N MET A 64 -7.11 5.75 15.15
CA MET A 64 -7.51 5.41 16.53
C MET A 64 -6.38 4.75 17.32
N ARG A 65 -5.60 3.84 16.72
CA ARG A 65 -4.44 3.22 17.39
C ARG A 65 -3.36 4.23 17.73
N THR A 66 -3.06 5.14 16.80
CA THR A 66 -2.07 6.21 17.04
C THR A 66 -2.48 7.10 18.21
N ASP A 67 -3.73 7.56 18.24
CA ASP A 67 -4.21 8.44 19.31
C ASP A 67 -4.30 7.70 20.65
N TYR A 68 -4.74 6.43 20.65
CA TYR A 68 -4.75 5.59 21.84
C TYR A 68 -3.34 5.49 22.46
N VAL A 69 -2.33 5.17 21.65
CA VAL A 69 -0.92 5.08 22.08
C VAL A 69 -0.44 6.39 22.67
N LEU A 70 -0.72 7.51 21.99
CA LEU A 70 -0.29 8.84 22.41
C LEU A 70 -0.91 9.22 23.76
N ILE A 71 -2.21 9.00 23.93
CA ILE A 71 -2.95 9.38 25.13
C ILE A 71 -2.57 8.47 26.31
N GLU A 72 -2.43 7.16 26.10
CA GLU A 72 -1.99 6.23 27.14
C GLU A 72 -0.57 6.55 27.62
N ALA A 73 0.34 6.92 26.71
CA ALA A 73 1.69 7.34 27.06
C ALA A 73 1.66 8.60 27.96
N HIS A 74 0.93 9.64 27.56
CA HIS A 74 0.77 10.85 28.37
C HIS A 74 0.10 10.56 29.73
N ARG A 75 -0.90 9.67 29.78
CA ARG A 75 -1.57 9.26 31.01
C ARG A 75 -0.56 8.63 31.99
N ARG A 76 0.29 7.72 31.50
CA ARG A 76 1.32 7.05 32.31
C ARG A 76 2.37 8.04 32.81
N GLU A 77 2.85 8.92 31.94
CA GLU A 77 3.84 9.95 32.29
C GLU A 77 3.30 10.93 33.36
N ALA A 78 2.02 11.30 33.25
CA ALA A 78 1.34 12.13 34.24
C ALA A 78 1.01 11.39 35.56
N GLY A 79 1.29 10.09 35.67
CA GLY A 79 0.95 9.28 36.84
C GLY A 79 -0.55 9.15 37.09
N ALA A 80 -1.38 9.31 36.05
CA ALA A 80 -2.83 9.22 36.18
C ALA A 80 -3.27 7.78 36.52
N PRO A 81 -4.40 7.59 37.23
CA PRO A 81 -4.90 6.28 37.64
C PRO A 81 -5.29 5.42 36.44
N ALA A 82 -5.33 4.10 36.65
CA ALA A 82 -5.70 3.14 35.62
C ALA A 82 -7.12 3.42 35.08
N PRO A 83 -7.35 3.27 33.77
CA PRO A 83 -8.59 3.69 33.15
C PRO A 83 -9.76 2.73 33.50
N PRO A 84 -11.03 3.19 33.51
CA PRO A 84 -12.20 2.38 33.92
C PRO A 84 -12.41 1.12 33.06
N PRO A 85 -12.99 0.01 33.56
CA PRO A 85 -13.16 -1.20 32.76
C PRO A 85 -14.08 -0.99 31.54
N LEU A 86 -13.85 -1.74 30.45
CA LEU A 86 -14.55 -1.55 29.17
C LEU A 86 -16.08 -1.68 29.26
N SER A 87 -16.57 -2.50 30.19
CA SER A 87 -17.99 -2.73 30.45
C SER A 87 -18.76 -1.49 30.91
N SER A 88 -18.09 -0.50 31.51
CA SER A 88 -18.74 0.73 31.98
C SER A 88 -18.87 1.80 30.88
N ILE A 89 -18.28 1.58 29.71
CA ILE A 89 -18.29 2.54 28.60
C ILE A 89 -19.48 2.24 27.69
N PRO A 90 -20.38 3.23 27.46
CA PRO A 90 -21.48 3.10 26.52
C PRO A 90 -20.99 2.73 25.10
N GLU A 91 -21.81 1.97 24.37
CA GLU A 91 -21.52 1.68 22.97
C GLU A 91 -21.68 2.93 22.09
N PRO A 92 -20.73 3.21 21.19
CA PRO A 92 -20.80 4.37 20.32
C PRO A 92 -21.97 4.22 19.35
N LYS A 93 -22.83 5.23 19.30
CA LYS A 93 -23.88 5.32 18.28
C LYS A 93 -23.23 5.72 16.97
N VAL A 94 -22.94 4.74 16.12
CA VAL A 94 -22.44 5.01 14.76
C VAL A 94 -23.51 5.85 14.05
N PRO A 95 -23.14 6.99 13.43
CA PRO A 95 -24.08 7.72 12.61
C PRO A 95 -24.55 6.75 11.55
N GLN A 96 -25.80 6.30 11.66
CA GLN A 96 -26.45 5.56 10.61
C GLN A 96 -26.39 6.51 9.43
N GLN A 97 -25.47 6.24 8.49
CA GLN A 97 -25.50 6.89 7.21
C GLN A 97 -26.91 6.60 6.74
N LYS A 98 -27.75 7.63 6.79
CA LYS A 98 -29.03 7.62 6.12
C LYS A 98 -28.59 7.44 4.69
N LEU A 99 -28.48 6.19 4.26
CA LEU A 99 -28.45 5.81 2.87
C LEU A 99 -29.56 6.68 2.32
N LEU A 100 -29.17 7.67 1.52
CA LEU A 100 -30.09 8.53 0.82
C LEU A 100 -30.85 7.57 -0.09
N THR A 101 -31.86 6.92 0.48
CA THR A 101 -32.98 6.34 -0.20
C THR A 101 -33.64 7.55 -0.82
N LEU A 102 -33.14 7.93 -1.99
CA LEU A 102 -33.82 8.89 -2.85
C LEU A 102 -35.26 8.39 -2.97
N PRO A 103 -36.26 9.12 -2.43
CA PRO A 103 -37.64 8.71 -2.56
C PRO A 103 -38.00 8.84 -4.04
N GLY A 104 -38.16 7.71 -4.72
CA GLY A 104 -38.52 7.70 -6.14
C GLY A 104 -38.15 6.46 -6.95
N LEU A 105 -37.41 5.49 -6.40
CA LEU A 105 -36.99 4.29 -7.15
C LEU A 105 -37.79 3.01 -6.79
N VAL A 106 -39.09 3.18 -6.53
CA VAL A 106 -40.04 2.07 -6.44
C VAL A 106 -41.01 2.11 -7.63
N ALA A 107 -41.16 0.94 -8.25
CA ALA A 107 -42.09 0.54 -9.30
C ALA A 107 -41.72 0.87 -10.76
N ARG A 108 -41.25 -0.15 -11.49
CA ARG A 108 -42.08 -0.80 -12.53
C ARG A 108 -41.39 -2.04 -13.13
N ALA A 109 -41.87 -3.20 -12.69
CA ALA A 109 -41.95 -4.38 -13.55
C ALA A 109 -43.42 -4.52 -13.97
N ALA A 110 -43.80 -3.88 -15.09
CA ALA A 110 -44.98 -4.23 -15.89
C ALA A 110 -45.01 -3.38 -17.18
N LEU A 111 -44.89 -4.09 -18.29
CA LEU A 111 -45.24 -3.77 -19.69
C LEU A 111 -46.13 -2.53 -19.93
N GLY A 112 -45.82 -1.75 -20.97
CA GLY A 112 -46.82 -0.91 -21.65
C GLY A 112 -46.35 0.49 -22.08
N GLN A 113 -45.92 0.57 -23.34
CA GLN A 113 -45.77 1.67 -24.31
C GLN A 113 -46.00 3.16 -23.95
N ASN A 114 -45.08 3.95 -24.53
CA ASN A 114 -45.17 5.32 -25.07
C ASN A 114 -45.22 6.54 -24.14
N GLY A 115 -44.17 7.37 -24.26
CA GLY A 115 -44.28 8.83 -24.05
C GLY A 115 -43.16 9.48 -23.22
N LEU A 116 -42.12 9.96 -23.90
CA LEU A 116 -41.31 11.17 -23.62
C LEU A 116 -40.87 11.46 -22.17
N THR A 117 -39.59 11.16 -21.83
CA THR A 117 -38.91 11.63 -20.59
C THR A 117 -37.43 12.01 -20.82
N PRO A 118 -36.83 12.90 -20.00
CA PRO A 118 -35.46 13.41 -20.13
C PRO A 118 -34.37 12.50 -19.49
N PRO A 119 -33.07 12.75 -19.73
CA PRO A 119 -32.00 11.76 -19.56
C PRO A 119 -31.26 11.92 -18.23
N LEU A 120 -31.51 11.07 -17.22
CA LEU A 120 -30.56 10.95 -16.09
C LEU A 120 -30.67 9.69 -15.22
N VAL A 121 -31.08 8.53 -15.73
CA VAL A 121 -30.97 7.27 -14.97
C VAL A 121 -30.68 6.10 -15.90
N GLN A 122 -29.38 5.81 -16.08
CA GLN A 122 -28.92 4.61 -16.78
C GLN A 122 -27.64 4.11 -16.09
N LEU A 123 -27.75 3.49 -14.92
CA LEU A 123 -26.59 2.82 -14.30
C LEU A 123 -26.86 1.52 -13.53
N ALA A 124 -28.10 1.01 -13.50
CA ALA A 124 -28.40 -0.14 -12.64
C ALA A 124 -28.62 -1.50 -13.34
N ASN A 125 -28.92 -1.57 -14.64
CA ASN A 125 -29.35 -2.85 -15.26
C ASN A 125 -28.62 -3.27 -16.55
N SER A 126 -27.40 -2.79 -16.78
CA SER A 126 -26.56 -3.25 -17.90
C SER A 126 -25.61 -4.39 -17.51
N THR A 127 -26.04 -5.35 -16.67
CA THR A 127 -25.18 -6.42 -16.14
C THR A 127 -25.08 -7.67 -17.01
N ALA A 128 -25.80 -7.78 -18.13
CA ALA A 128 -25.76 -8.98 -18.96
C ALA A 128 -24.80 -8.91 -20.18
N GLN A 129 -24.34 -7.73 -20.60
CA GLN A 129 -23.52 -7.58 -21.82
C GLN A 129 -22.12 -6.99 -21.61
N GLN A 130 -21.73 -6.66 -20.37
CA GLN A 130 -20.39 -6.15 -20.03
C GLN A 130 -19.56 -7.13 -19.19
N ALA A 131 -19.80 -8.44 -19.34
CA ALA A 131 -19.13 -9.48 -18.56
C ALA A 131 -17.62 -9.63 -18.85
N ASN A 132 -17.12 -9.09 -19.96
CA ASN A 132 -15.74 -9.29 -20.43
C ASN A 132 -14.86 -8.02 -20.42
N GLY A 133 -15.24 -6.99 -19.66
CA GLY A 133 -14.44 -5.76 -19.55
C GLY A 133 -13.42 -5.80 -18.40
N PRO A 134 -12.32 -5.02 -18.47
CA PRO A 134 -11.35 -4.89 -17.37
C PRO A 134 -11.99 -4.49 -16.02
N ALA A 135 -13.04 -3.67 -16.06
CA ALA A 135 -13.80 -3.30 -14.87
C ALA A 135 -14.59 -4.48 -14.27
N ALA A 136 -15.05 -5.42 -15.09
CA ALA A 136 -15.73 -6.62 -14.61
C ALA A 136 -14.74 -7.56 -13.89
N GLU A 137 -13.52 -7.69 -14.39
CA GLU A 137 -12.48 -8.49 -13.75
C GLU A 137 -12.11 -7.96 -12.37
N LEU A 138 -11.96 -6.64 -12.21
CA LEU A 138 -11.67 -6.03 -10.92
C LEU A 138 -12.78 -6.30 -9.88
N ARG A 139 -14.04 -6.28 -10.32
CA ARG A 139 -15.18 -6.64 -9.47
C ARG A 139 -15.12 -8.11 -9.07
N ASN A 140 -14.81 -9.01 -10.01
CA ASN A 140 -14.66 -10.44 -9.71
C ASN A 140 -13.53 -10.71 -8.72
N CYS A 141 -12.39 -10.02 -8.84
CA CYS A 141 -11.31 -10.07 -7.84
C CYS A 141 -11.80 -9.65 -6.45
N ALA A 142 -12.52 -8.53 -6.35
CA ALA A 142 -13.02 -8.04 -5.07
C ALA A 142 -14.04 -9.01 -4.42
N ILE A 143 -14.93 -9.59 -5.23
CA ILE A 143 -15.88 -10.62 -4.76
C ILE A 143 -15.13 -11.86 -4.27
N PHE A 144 -14.13 -12.33 -5.02
CA PHE A 144 -13.32 -13.48 -4.63
C PHE A 144 -12.55 -13.26 -3.33
N ILE A 145 -11.91 -12.09 -3.17
CA ILE A 145 -11.18 -11.70 -1.94
C ILE A 145 -12.11 -11.68 -0.74
N SER A 146 -13.27 -11.03 -0.87
CA SER A 146 -14.25 -10.90 0.22
C SER A 146 -14.91 -12.24 0.59
N ARG A 147 -15.13 -13.11 -0.40
CA ARG A 147 -15.69 -14.45 -0.19
C ARG A 147 -14.74 -15.37 0.57
N ASN A 148 -13.45 -15.34 0.23
CA ASN A 148 -12.43 -16.18 0.87
C ASN A 148 -11.75 -15.50 2.07
N LYS A 149 -12.26 -14.34 2.52
CA LYS A 149 -11.74 -13.57 3.67
C LYS A 149 -10.23 -13.31 3.58
N LEU A 150 -9.74 -13.05 2.37
CA LEU A 150 -8.33 -12.78 2.11
C LEU A 150 -7.95 -11.36 2.52
N ASP A 151 -6.66 -11.10 2.71
CA ASP A 151 -6.16 -9.75 2.84
C ASP A 151 -6.36 -8.98 1.51
N PRO A 152 -7.14 -7.88 1.49
CA PRO A 152 -7.53 -7.23 0.25
C PRO A 152 -6.37 -6.56 -0.48
N SER A 153 -5.33 -6.13 0.24
CA SER A 153 -4.19 -5.45 -0.36
C SER A 153 -3.27 -6.45 -1.05
N ARG A 154 -2.85 -7.50 -0.32
CA ARG A 154 -1.91 -8.51 -0.82
C ARG A 154 -2.55 -9.42 -1.87
N ALA A 155 -3.77 -9.90 -1.64
CA ALA A 155 -4.47 -10.77 -2.60
C ALA A 155 -4.77 -10.05 -3.93
N LYS A 156 -5.14 -8.76 -3.88
CA LYS A 156 -5.37 -7.96 -5.09
C LYS A 156 -4.11 -7.86 -5.94
N VAL A 157 -2.95 -7.57 -5.34
CA VAL A 157 -1.68 -7.48 -6.06
C VAL A 157 -1.33 -8.82 -6.71
N MET A 158 -1.48 -9.94 -5.97
CA MET A 158 -1.22 -11.28 -6.51
C MET A 158 -2.12 -11.60 -7.72
N LEU A 159 -3.43 -11.36 -7.62
CA LEU A 159 -4.37 -11.63 -8.71
C LEU A 159 -4.13 -10.70 -9.91
N MET A 160 -3.79 -9.43 -9.69
CA MET A 160 -3.53 -8.49 -10.78
C MET A 160 -2.24 -8.78 -11.55
N ASN A 161 -1.27 -9.45 -10.92
CA ASN A 161 -0.04 -9.91 -11.57
C ASN A 161 -0.23 -11.14 -12.47
N LEU A 162 -1.37 -11.83 -12.38
CA LEU A 162 -1.69 -12.95 -13.25
C LEU A 162 -2.31 -12.48 -14.58
N SER A 163 -2.24 -13.31 -15.62
CA SER A 163 -3.06 -13.10 -16.82
C SER A 163 -4.55 -13.23 -16.49
N VAL A 164 -5.41 -12.77 -17.41
CA VAL A 164 -6.86 -12.87 -17.27
C VAL A 164 -7.29 -14.32 -17.07
N GLU A 165 -6.71 -15.23 -17.84
CA GLU A 165 -6.95 -16.67 -17.78
C GLU A 165 -6.45 -17.26 -16.46
N GLY A 166 -5.26 -16.86 -16.01
CA GLY A 166 -4.70 -17.29 -14.72
C GLY A 166 -5.56 -16.85 -13.54
N ARG A 167 -6.11 -15.62 -13.58
CA ARG A 167 -7.08 -15.14 -12.59
C ARG A 167 -8.32 -16.03 -12.55
N LYS A 168 -8.91 -16.36 -13.71
CA LYS A 168 -10.10 -17.22 -13.78
C LYS A 168 -9.84 -18.61 -13.20
N GLN A 169 -8.73 -19.24 -13.59
CA GLN A 169 -8.35 -20.55 -13.07
C GLN A 169 -8.17 -20.55 -11.54
N VAL A 170 -7.49 -19.52 -11.02
CA VAL A 170 -7.30 -19.37 -9.57
C VAL A 170 -8.64 -19.14 -8.85
N MET A 171 -9.50 -18.27 -9.39
CA MET A 171 -10.80 -18.00 -8.76
C MET A 171 -11.75 -19.20 -8.77
N GLU A 172 -11.63 -20.09 -9.75
CA GLU A 172 -12.46 -21.29 -9.88
C GLU A 172 -11.93 -22.46 -9.03
N GLY A 173 -10.61 -22.64 -8.99
CA GLY A 173 -9.96 -23.78 -8.34
C GLY A 173 -9.56 -23.57 -6.88
N PHE A 174 -9.35 -22.33 -6.44
CA PHE A 174 -8.92 -22.04 -5.08
C PHE A 174 -10.08 -22.11 -4.08
N LYS A 175 -9.88 -22.91 -3.03
CA LYS A 175 -10.75 -23.01 -1.87
C LYS A 175 -9.88 -23.11 -0.63
N THR A 176 -10.21 -22.37 0.41
CA THR A 176 -9.55 -22.43 1.72
C THR A 176 -10.60 -22.31 2.82
N GLU A 177 -10.34 -22.97 3.95
CA GLU A 177 -11.12 -22.84 5.18
C GLU A 177 -10.53 -21.80 6.14
N LYS A 178 -9.29 -21.36 5.88
CA LYS A 178 -8.60 -20.36 6.69
C LYS A 178 -9.12 -18.97 6.37
N ILE A 179 -8.86 -18.03 7.27
CA ILE A 179 -9.26 -16.62 7.13
C ILE A 179 -8.05 -15.69 7.31
N GLY A 180 -8.12 -14.48 6.75
CA GLY A 180 -7.13 -13.43 6.95
C GLY A 180 -5.79 -13.71 6.25
N MET A 181 -4.68 -13.53 6.98
CA MET A 181 -3.34 -13.66 6.44
C MET A 181 -3.01 -15.11 6.04
N GLU A 182 -3.39 -16.10 6.84
CA GLU A 182 -3.09 -17.50 6.54
C GLU A 182 -3.77 -17.98 5.24
N ALA A 183 -5.02 -17.55 5.02
CA ALA A 183 -5.74 -17.79 3.78
C ALA A 183 -5.03 -17.18 2.56
N THR A 184 -4.39 -16.03 2.77
CA THR A 184 -3.63 -15.32 1.74
C THR A 184 -2.30 -16.03 1.44
N ASP A 185 -1.64 -16.61 2.44
CA ASP A 185 -0.44 -17.43 2.25
C ASP A 185 -0.77 -18.73 1.49
N GLU A 186 -1.92 -19.35 1.76
CA GLU A 186 -2.41 -20.49 0.99
C GLU A 186 -2.71 -20.13 -0.46
N LEU A 187 -3.32 -18.97 -0.72
CA LEU A 187 -3.52 -18.47 -2.07
C LEU A 187 -2.19 -18.30 -2.81
N GLU A 188 -1.19 -17.73 -2.15
CA GLU A 188 0.14 -17.55 -2.76
C GLU A 188 0.78 -18.90 -3.12
N LYS A 189 0.71 -19.87 -2.21
CA LYS A 189 1.19 -21.23 -2.46
C LYS A 189 0.43 -21.88 -3.62
N TYR A 190 -0.89 -21.75 -3.66
CA TYR A 190 -1.73 -22.27 -4.72
C TYR A 190 -1.38 -21.68 -6.09
N ILE A 191 -1.17 -20.36 -6.17
CA ILE A 191 -0.74 -19.67 -7.40
C ILE A 191 0.63 -20.19 -7.86
N LYS A 192 1.59 -20.34 -6.93
CA LYS A 192 2.93 -20.85 -7.23
C LYS A 192 2.93 -22.29 -7.75
N GLU A 193 2.03 -23.13 -7.26
CA GLU A 193 1.92 -24.54 -7.66
C GLU A 193 1.15 -24.71 -8.98
N ASN A 194 0.02 -24.00 -9.15
CA ASN A 194 -0.91 -24.24 -10.25
C ASN A 194 -0.70 -23.33 -11.47
N VAL A 195 -0.11 -22.13 -11.31
CA VAL A 195 0.08 -21.19 -12.43
C VAL A 195 1.46 -21.34 -13.10
N LYS A 196 2.35 -22.17 -12.56
CA LYS A 196 3.68 -22.46 -13.14
C LYS A 196 3.65 -23.06 -14.54
N GLY A 197 2.50 -23.55 -15.03
CA GLY A 197 2.36 -24.12 -16.38
C GLY A 197 1.90 -23.16 -17.48
N GLY A 198 1.49 -21.93 -17.15
CA GLY A 198 0.83 -21.03 -18.10
C GLY A 198 1.68 -19.89 -18.68
N GLY A 199 2.95 -19.77 -18.27
CA GLY A 199 3.81 -18.65 -18.63
C GLY A 199 4.82 -18.97 -19.73
N GLY A 200 4.46 -18.74 -21.00
CA GLY A 200 5.43 -18.28 -22.00
C GLY A 200 5.69 -19.12 -23.25
N THR A 201 4.67 -19.33 -24.10
CA THR A 201 4.92 -19.35 -25.56
C THR A 201 4.12 -18.21 -26.20
N ALA A 202 4.80 -17.08 -26.36
CA ALA A 202 4.35 -16.01 -27.25
C ALA A 202 4.50 -16.51 -28.70
N VAL A 203 3.40 -16.95 -29.30
CA VAL A 203 3.35 -17.19 -30.76
C VAL A 203 3.32 -15.82 -31.44
N VAL A 204 4.41 -15.52 -32.14
CA VAL A 204 4.52 -14.43 -33.11
C VAL A 204 3.55 -14.71 -34.25
N GLY A 205 2.40 -14.04 -34.23
CA GLY A 205 1.48 -13.93 -35.36
C GLY A 205 1.46 -12.50 -35.89
N LYS A 206 2.09 -12.29 -37.04
CA LYS A 206 2.01 -11.05 -37.83
C LYS A 206 0.55 -10.69 -38.14
N ALA A 207 0.02 -9.66 -37.50
CA ALA A 207 -0.98 -8.77 -38.10
C ALA A 207 -0.97 -7.42 -37.36
N LYS A 208 -0.77 -6.35 -38.12
CA LYS A 208 -0.69 -4.95 -37.69
C LYS A 208 -2.11 -4.38 -37.47
N PRO A 209 -2.42 -3.87 -36.26
CA PRO A 209 -3.22 -2.65 -36.12
C PRO A 209 -2.55 -1.63 -35.18
N PRO A 210 -2.93 -0.34 -35.24
CA PRO A 210 -2.20 0.75 -34.61
C PRO A 210 -2.55 0.94 -33.12
N GLY A 211 -1.52 0.85 -32.26
CA GLY A 211 -1.29 1.61 -31.02
C GLY A 211 -2.32 1.55 -29.90
N PRO A 212 -1.94 0.93 -28.77
CA PRO A 212 -1.72 1.72 -27.55
C PRO A 212 -0.32 1.47 -26.98
N VAL A 213 0.38 2.54 -26.64
CA VAL A 213 1.73 2.54 -26.03
C VAL A 213 1.68 1.95 -24.62
N SER A 214 1.93 0.64 -24.48
CA SER A 214 2.17 0.00 -23.19
C SER A 214 3.68 -0.13 -22.93
N ASN A 215 4.30 0.90 -22.37
CA ASN A 215 5.67 0.84 -21.82
C ASN A 215 5.67 0.16 -20.43
N GLY A 216 5.19 -1.09 -20.38
CA GLY A 216 5.33 -1.94 -19.20
C GLY A 216 6.70 -2.62 -19.19
N ALA A 217 7.77 -1.88 -18.91
CA ALA A 217 9.10 -2.44 -18.81
C ALA A 217 9.21 -3.36 -17.58
N SER A 218 9.15 -4.67 -17.80
CA SER A 218 9.43 -5.68 -16.79
C SER A 218 10.93 -5.68 -16.46
N PHE A 219 11.27 -5.50 -15.18
CA PHE A 219 12.66 -5.57 -14.72
C PHE A 219 13.12 -7.02 -14.62
N SER A 220 14.31 -7.31 -15.14
CA SER A 220 14.93 -8.60 -14.85
C SER A 220 15.33 -8.65 -13.36
N PRO A 221 15.31 -9.84 -12.72
CA PRO A 221 15.74 -9.97 -11.33
C PRO A 221 17.21 -9.53 -11.12
N GLU A 222 18.02 -9.60 -12.16
CA GLU A 222 19.42 -9.16 -12.11
C GLU A 222 19.55 -7.63 -12.10
N GLU A 223 18.76 -6.93 -12.91
CA GLU A 223 18.71 -5.45 -12.88
C GLU A 223 18.24 -4.92 -11.53
N LEU A 224 17.32 -5.62 -10.86
CA LEU A 224 16.89 -5.25 -9.50
C LEU A 224 18.02 -5.37 -8.48
N LYS A 225 18.88 -6.40 -8.59
CA LYS A 225 20.07 -6.53 -7.74
C LYS A 225 21.08 -5.43 -8.02
N GLN A 226 21.36 -5.14 -9.28
CA GLN A 226 22.26 -4.04 -9.67
C GLN A 226 21.75 -2.69 -9.15
N THR A 227 20.45 -2.44 -9.26
CA THR A 227 19.80 -1.23 -8.72
C THR A 227 19.96 -1.16 -7.19
N ALA A 228 19.74 -2.27 -6.47
CA ALA A 228 19.91 -2.31 -5.03
C ALA A 228 21.37 -2.07 -4.58
N LEU A 229 22.34 -2.65 -5.29
CA LEU A 229 23.77 -2.43 -5.02
C LEU A 229 24.18 -0.98 -5.28
N PHE A 230 23.66 -0.36 -6.35
CA PHE A 230 23.91 1.05 -6.65
C PHE A 230 23.34 1.99 -5.58
N ILE A 231 22.10 1.74 -5.13
CA ILE A 231 21.46 2.49 -4.04
C ILE A 231 22.27 2.37 -2.75
N ALA A 232 22.71 1.15 -2.39
CA ALA A 232 23.52 0.92 -1.20
C ALA A 232 24.90 1.59 -1.30
N LYS A 233 25.57 1.50 -2.46
CA LYS A 233 26.89 2.08 -2.71
C LYS A 233 26.88 3.60 -2.57
N ASN A 234 25.84 4.26 -3.08
CA ASN A 234 25.69 5.72 -3.02
C ASN A 234 24.86 6.20 -1.81
N LYS A 235 24.50 5.28 -0.89
CA LYS A 235 23.68 5.57 0.30
C LYS A 235 22.39 6.36 -0.02
N LEU A 236 21.72 6.01 -1.11
CA LEU A 236 20.51 6.69 -1.57
C LEU A 236 19.29 6.23 -0.77
N ASP A 237 18.21 7.02 -0.80
CA ASP A 237 16.91 6.56 -0.31
C ASP A 237 16.38 5.43 -1.22
N PRO A 238 16.14 4.22 -0.70
CA PRO A 238 15.84 3.06 -1.52
C PRO A 238 14.51 3.16 -2.26
N THR A 239 13.54 3.87 -1.69
CA THR A 239 12.19 3.97 -2.26
C THR A 239 12.16 5.00 -3.39
N ARG A 240 12.70 6.19 -3.14
CA ARG A 240 12.75 7.28 -4.14
C ARG A 240 13.71 6.95 -5.27
N ALA A 241 14.93 6.52 -4.98
CA ALA A 241 15.93 6.20 -6.01
C ALA A 241 15.44 5.07 -6.93
N LYS A 242 14.83 4.01 -6.37
CA LYS A 242 14.22 2.94 -7.17
C LYS A 242 13.11 3.49 -8.07
N THR A 243 12.23 4.33 -7.52
CA THR A 243 11.13 4.94 -8.30
C THR A 243 11.66 5.82 -9.44
N ALA A 244 12.71 6.60 -9.20
CA ALA A 244 13.35 7.44 -10.22
C ALA A 244 13.99 6.60 -11.34
N LEU A 245 14.80 5.60 -10.97
CA LEU A 245 15.43 4.69 -11.93
C LEU A 245 14.41 3.86 -12.71
N MET A 246 13.27 3.53 -12.10
CA MET A 246 12.23 2.76 -12.77
C MET A 246 11.51 3.50 -13.91
N LYS A 247 11.62 4.83 -13.97
CA LYS A 247 11.07 5.65 -15.07
C LYS A 247 11.93 5.61 -16.32
N LEU A 248 13.19 5.16 -16.22
CA LEU A 248 14.15 5.10 -17.31
C LEU A 248 14.06 3.79 -18.08
N THR A 249 14.53 3.76 -19.32
CA THR A 249 14.74 2.50 -20.05
C THR A 249 15.92 1.72 -19.47
N ALA A 250 16.05 0.44 -19.82
CA ALA A 250 17.14 -0.41 -19.31
C ALA A 250 18.53 0.16 -19.63
N ASP A 251 18.72 0.70 -20.82
CA ASP A 251 20.01 1.24 -21.26
C ASP A 251 20.31 2.59 -20.60
N GLN A 252 19.30 3.45 -20.45
CA GLN A 252 19.41 4.70 -19.69
C GLN A 252 19.82 4.43 -18.22
N ARG A 253 19.25 3.42 -17.58
CA ARG A 253 19.64 3.03 -16.21
C ARG A 253 21.11 2.63 -16.13
N LYS A 254 21.63 1.89 -17.11
CA LYS A 254 23.05 1.49 -17.13
C LYS A 254 23.97 2.69 -17.21
N VAL A 255 23.63 3.67 -18.06
CA VAL A 255 24.40 4.93 -18.19
C VAL A 255 24.37 5.70 -16.87
N VAL A 256 23.19 5.93 -16.29
CA VAL A 256 23.06 6.63 -15.00
C VAL A 256 23.82 5.92 -13.89
N THR A 257 23.68 4.59 -13.78
CA THR A 257 24.35 3.78 -12.74
C THR A 257 25.87 3.81 -12.87
N ARG A 258 26.39 3.96 -14.09
CA ARG A 258 27.83 4.02 -14.38
C ARG A 258 28.43 5.40 -14.12
N SER A 259 27.73 6.45 -14.51
CA SER A 259 28.27 7.83 -14.54
C SER A 259 27.94 8.63 -13.29
N PHE A 260 26.86 8.30 -12.57
CA PHE A 260 26.46 9.03 -11.39
C PHE A 260 27.34 8.71 -10.18
N SER A 261 27.79 9.76 -9.49
CA SER A 261 28.43 9.70 -8.17
C SER A 261 28.06 10.96 -7.40
N SER A 262 27.70 10.82 -6.11
CA SER A 262 27.38 11.95 -5.23
C SER A 262 28.31 11.96 -4.01
N ALA A 263 28.61 13.16 -3.50
CA ALA A 263 29.34 13.35 -2.25
C ALA A 263 28.43 13.28 -1.02
N PHE A 264 27.11 13.37 -1.21
CA PHE A 264 26.12 13.40 -0.13
C PHE A 264 25.60 11.98 0.18
N SER A 265 24.71 11.88 1.17
CA SER A 265 24.01 10.63 1.47
C SER A 265 22.54 10.87 1.84
N GLY A 266 21.73 9.82 1.79
CA GLY A 266 20.30 9.85 2.10
C GLY A 266 19.48 10.64 1.08
N VAL A 267 18.62 11.52 1.58
CA VAL A 267 17.67 12.30 0.77
C VAL A 267 18.40 13.27 -0.17
N ALA A 268 19.45 13.97 0.31
CA ALA A 268 20.19 14.94 -0.49
C ALA A 268 20.89 14.28 -1.71
N ALA A 269 21.51 13.11 -1.52
CA ALA A 269 22.10 12.36 -2.64
C ALA A 269 21.04 11.87 -3.64
N THR A 270 19.83 11.58 -3.15
CA THR A 270 18.71 11.16 -4.00
C THR A 270 18.17 12.33 -4.84
N GLU A 271 18.14 13.54 -4.30
CA GLU A 271 17.80 14.74 -5.05
C GLU A 271 18.83 15.06 -6.14
N GLU A 272 20.11 14.85 -5.88
CA GLU A 272 21.15 14.96 -6.91
C GLU A 272 20.98 13.91 -8.02
N LEU A 273 20.64 12.67 -7.67
CA LEU A 273 20.34 11.63 -8.66
C LEU A 273 19.15 12.03 -9.54
N GLU A 274 18.07 12.53 -8.94
CA GLU A 274 16.89 12.97 -9.69
C GLU A 274 17.23 14.13 -10.64
N LYS A 275 18.02 15.11 -10.20
CA LYS A 275 18.51 16.21 -11.06
C LYS A 275 19.38 15.70 -12.20
N TYR A 276 20.32 14.80 -11.90
CA TYR A 276 21.19 14.20 -12.91
C TYR A 276 20.39 13.42 -13.97
N ILE A 277 19.36 12.69 -13.56
CA ILE A 277 18.47 11.98 -14.49
C ILE A 277 17.74 12.95 -15.42
N ILE A 278 17.25 14.08 -14.90
CA ILE A 278 16.59 15.11 -15.72
C ILE A 278 17.60 15.70 -16.71
N GLU A 279 18.81 16.03 -16.26
CA GLU A 279 19.87 16.55 -17.13
C GLU A 279 20.21 15.56 -18.27
N CYS A 280 20.36 14.26 -17.97
CA CYS A 280 20.58 13.22 -19.00
C CYS A 280 19.41 13.07 -19.97
N GLN A 281 18.17 13.35 -19.53
CA GLN A 281 17.01 13.31 -20.42
C GLN A 281 16.97 14.53 -21.35
N GLU A 282 17.40 15.70 -20.87
CA GLU A 282 17.43 16.95 -21.62
C GLU A 282 18.58 17.01 -22.62
N SER A 283 19.79 16.57 -22.23
CA SER A 283 20.95 16.51 -23.13
C SER A 283 20.84 15.39 -24.16
N GLY A 284 19.88 14.48 -23.98
CA GLY A 284 19.86 13.19 -24.64
C GLY A 284 20.93 12.28 -24.04
N PHE A 285 20.63 10.99 -23.96
CA PHE A 285 21.67 9.99 -23.71
C PHE A 285 22.50 9.89 -24.99
N GLU A 286 23.35 10.89 -25.26
CA GLU A 286 24.41 10.76 -26.24
C GLU A 286 25.26 9.60 -25.76
N GLU A 287 25.10 8.48 -26.44
CA GLU A 287 26.01 7.36 -26.40
C GLU A 287 27.34 7.94 -26.90
N GLN A 288 28.15 8.45 -25.96
CA GLN A 288 29.56 8.67 -26.19
C GLN A 288 30.07 7.29 -26.56
N ASP A 289 30.13 7.05 -27.88
CA ASP A 289 30.69 5.89 -28.50
C ASP A 289 32.10 5.80 -27.95
N LEU A 290 32.25 4.95 -26.92
CA LEU A 290 33.54 4.56 -26.39
C LEU A 290 34.19 3.72 -27.49
N THR A 291 34.64 4.38 -28.57
CA THR A 291 35.70 3.85 -29.38
C THR A 291 36.88 3.69 -28.43
N ASP A 292 37.10 2.45 -28.02
CA ASP A 292 38.27 1.95 -27.29
C ASP A 292 39.54 2.45 -28.00
N GLU A 293 40.00 3.67 -27.67
CA GLU A 293 41.40 4.01 -27.85
C GLU A 293 42.11 3.57 -26.56
N PRO A 294 42.83 2.44 -26.58
CA PRO A 294 43.51 1.95 -25.39
C PRO A 294 44.50 3.00 -24.91
N PRO A 295 44.59 3.29 -23.60
CA PRO A 295 45.55 4.25 -23.09
C PRO A 295 46.96 3.77 -23.40
N SER A 296 47.58 4.42 -24.40
CA SER A 296 48.99 4.29 -24.72
C SER A 296 49.79 4.55 -23.44
N LYS A 297 50.40 3.48 -22.93
CA LYS A 297 51.33 3.49 -21.80
C LYS A 297 52.47 4.44 -22.17
N LYS A 298 52.46 5.65 -21.62
CA LYS A 298 53.66 6.50 -21.60
C LYS A 298 54.73 5.77 -20.80
N ALA A 299 55.69 5.20 -21.53
CA ALA A 299 56.92 4.66 -21.00
C ALA A 299 57.63 5.77 -20.21
N LYS A 300 57.93 5.46 -18.96
CA LYS A 300 58.74 6.26 -18.06
C LYS A 300 60.20 6.04 -18.47
N SER A 301 60.77 6.99 -19.20
CA SER A 301 62.20 7.05 -19.47
C SER A 301 62.92 7.58 -18.21
N GLU A 302 63.70 6.71 -17.57
CA GLU A 302 64.88 7.08 -16.77
C GLU A 302 66.06 7.40 -17.68
#